data_AF-V6HMN7-F1
#
_entry.id   AF-V6HMN7-F1
#
_cell.length_a   1.000
_cell.length_b   1.000
_cell.length_c   1.000
_cell.angle_alpha   90.00
_cell.angle_beta   90.00
_cell.angle_gamma   90.00
#
_symmetry.space_group_name_H-M   'P 1'
#
loop_
_entity.id
_entity.type
_entity.pdbx_description
1 polymer ?
#
loop_
_entity_poly.entity_id
_entity_poly.type
_entity_poly.pdbx_seq_one_letter_code
_entity_poly.pdbx_strand_id
1 'polypeptide(L)' 'MLERAGLIKRDKQGREVLISFRAEPLREVVGWVHEYERFWNERLDQFEHYFKNKQEKKK' A
#
# COMPACT_ATOMS: atom_id res chain seq x y z
N MET A 1 13.69 13.10 4.29
CA MET A 1 12.33 12.57 4.08
C MET A 1 12.16 11.17 4.68
N LEU A 2 13.07 10.22 4.43
CA LEU A 2 12.99 8.84 4.96
C LEU A 2 13.10 8.72 6.49
N GLU A 3 13.89 9.55 7.14
CA GLU A 3 14.01 9.55 8.61
C GLU A 3 12.70 9.97 9.28
N ARG A 4 12.04 10.99 8.72
CA ARG A 4 10.72 11.45 9.17
C ARG A 4 9.64 10.40 8.95
N ALA A 5 9.77 9.57 7.92
CA ALA A 5 8.90 8.43 7.67
C ALA A 5 9.24 7.21 8.56
N GLY A 6 10.23 7.30 9.45
CA GLY A 6 10.65 6.20 10.31
C GLY A 6 11.44 5.10 9.60
N LEU A 7 11.65 5.19 8.29
CA LEU A 7 12.26 4.14 7.46
C LEU A 7 13.78 4.03 7.62
N ILE A 8 14.41 5.03 8.22
CA ILE A 8 15.83 4.97 8.56
C ILE A 8 16.02 5.37 10.02
N LYS A 9 17.04 4.79 10.65
CA LYS A 9 17.56 5.19 11.96
C LYS A 9 18.96 5.76 11.77
N ARG A 10 19.23 6.87 12.45
CA ARG A 10 20.56 7.47 12.54
C ARG A 10 21.11 7.27 13.95
N ASP A 11 22.34 6.81 14.02
CA ASP A 11 23.09 6.69 15.26
C ASP A 11 24.41 7.45 15.13
N LYS A 12 24.66 8.40 16.04
CA LYS A 12 25.86 9.24 15.98
C LYS A 12 26.91 8.70 16.94
N GLN A 13 28.04 8.25 16.39
CA GLN A 13 29.17 7.73 17.16
C GLN A 13 30.36 8.69 16.98
N GLY A 14 30.47 9.66 17.88
CA GLY A 14 31.50 10.69 17.82
C GLY A 14 31.39 11.57 16.56
N ARG A 15 32.33 11.39 15.62
CA ARG A 15 32.35 12.10 14.33
C ARG A 15 31.63 11.32 13.21
N GLU A 16 31.28 10.06 13.44
CA GLU A 16 30.63 9.21 12.46
C GLU A 16 29.12 9.18 12.67
N VAL A 17 28.37 9.02 11.58
CA VAL A 17 26.92 8.84 11.58
C VAL A 17 26.61 7.54 10.84
N LEU A 18 26.10 6.56 11.59
CA LEU A 18 25.63 5.30 11.06
C LEU A 18 24.17 5.45 10.63
N ILE A 19 23.87 5.05 9.39
CA ILE A 19 22.51 5.04 8.85
C ILE A 19 22.11 3.58 8.65
N SER A 20 20.99 3.20 9.24
CA SER A 20 20.42 1.85 9.12
C SER A 20 18.98 1.91 8.62
N PHE A 21 18.60 0.93 7.81
CA PHE A 21 17.23 0.79 7.31
C PHE A 21 16.33 0.15 8.36
N ARG A 22 15.07 0.61 8.43
CA ARG A 22 14.02 0.06 9.30
C ARG A 22 12.84 -0.35 8.44
N ALA A 23 12.59 -1.65 8.36
CA ALA A 23 11.53 -2.23 7.55
C ALA A 23 10.17 -2.25 8.26
N GLU A 24 10.15 -2.11 9.58
CA GLU A 24 8.97 -2.21 10.42
C GLU A 24 7.82 -1.29 9.97
N PRO A 25 8.04 0.01 9.65
CA PRO A 25 6.97 0.90 9.22
C PRO A 25 6.32 0.47 7.89
N LEU A 26 7.01 -0.30 7.04
CA LEU A 26 6.44 -0.78 5.78
C LEU A 26 5.42 -1.91 6.00
N ARG A 27 5.54 -2.68 7.09
CA ARG A 27 4.60 -3.77 7.37
C ARG A 27 3.18 -3.26 7.62
N GLU A 28 3.08 -2.11 8.30
CA GLU A 28 1.80 -1.44 8.55
C GLU A 28 1.17 -0.96 7.24
N VAL A 29 1.98 -0.37 6.36
CA VAL A 29 1.53 0.06 5.03
C VAL A 29 1.00 -1.10 4.21
N VAL A 30 1.71 -2.25 4.22
CA VAL A 30 1.27 -3.45 3.48
C VAL A 30 -0.10 -3.93 3.97
N GLY A 31 -0.34 -3.96 5.28
CA GLY A 31 -1.64 -4.32 5.83
C GLY A 31 -2.76 -3.40 5.33
N TRP A 32 -2.53 -2.08 5.38
CA TRP A 32 -3.48 -1.09 4.88
C TRP A 32 -3.74 -1.24 3.36
N VAL A 33 -2.68 -1.45 2.57
CA VAL A 33 -2.80 -1.64 1.11
C VAL A 33 -3.66 -2.86 0.78
N HIS A 34 -3.49 -3.98 1.47
CA HIS A 34 -4.26 -5.19 1.20
C HIS A 34 -5.77 -5.04 1.44
N GLU A 35 -6.16 -4.30 2.49
CA GLU A 35 -7.58 -4.02 2.75
C GLU A 35 -8.19 -3.17 1.62
N TYR A 36 -7.46 -2.17 1.15
CA TYR A 36 -7.89 -1.34 0.03
C TYR A 36 -7.93 -2.12 -1.29
N GLU A 37 -6.96 -2.99 -1.53
CA GLU A 37 -6.91 -3.86 -2.70
C GLU A 37 -8.16 -4.73 -2.77
N ARG A 38 -8.52 -5.41 -1.68
CA ARG A 38 -9.74 -6.23 -1.60
C ARG A 38 -10.99 -5.40 -1.88
N PHE A 39 -11.12 -4.25 -1.22
CA PHE A 39 -12.26 -3.35 -1.42
C PHE A 39 -12.43 -2.94 -2.89
N TRP A 40 -11.35 -2.53 -3.56
CA TRP A 40 -11.43 -2.09 -4.94
C TRP A 40 -11.70 -3.23 -5.92
N ASN A 41 -11.10 -4.40 -5.70
CA ASN A 41 -11.38 -5.58 -6.53
C ASN A 41 -12.87 -5.96 -6.49
N GLU A 42 -13.48 -6.03 -5.31
CA GLU A 42 -14.91 -6.33 -5.18
C GLU A 42 -15.81 -5.31 -5.90
N ARG A 43 -15.44 -4.03 -5.85
CA ARG A 43 -16.18 -2.95 -6.53
C ARG A 43 -16.04 -3.05 -8.05
N LEU A 44 -14.84 -3.34 -8.54
CA LEU A 44 -14.57 -3.50 -9.96
C LEU A 44 -15.27 -4.75 -10.52
N ASP A 45 -15.30 -5.84 -9.77
CA ASP A 45 -16.04 -7.05 -10.15
C ASP A 45 -17.55 -6.77 -10.30
N GLN A 46 -18.15 -6.08 -9.32
CA GLN A 46 -19.56 -5.67 -9.41
C GLN A 46 -19.84 -4.77 -10.61
N PHE A 47 -18.93 -3.85 -10.88
CA PHE A 47 -19.01 -2.96 -12.03
C PHE A 47 -18.98 -3.77 -13.33
N GLU A 48 -18.03 -4.70 -13.47
CA GLU A 48 -17.91 -5.58 -14.63
C GLU A 48 -19.22 -6.37 -14.87
N HIS A 49 -19.78 -6.97 -13.82
CA HIS A 49 -21.04 -7.71 -13.90
C HIS A 49 -22.22 -6.83 -14.36
N TYR A 50 -22.34 -5.61 -13.81
CA TYR A 50 -23.39 -4.69 -14.22
C TYR A 50 -23.33 -4.36 -15.72
N PHE A 51 -22.13 -4.13 -16.27
CA PHE A 51 -21.98 -3.84 -17.69
C PHE A 51 -22.20 -5.08 -18.58
N LYS A 52 -21.74 -6.27 -18.17
CA LYS A 52 -22.03 -7.53 -18.89
C LYS A 52 -23.54 -7.75 -19.02
N ASN A 53 -24.26 -7.68 -17.90
CA ASN A 53 -25.72 -7.84 -17.86
C ASN A 53 -26.46 -6.80 -18.72
N LYS A 54 -25.94 -5.55 -18.78
CA LYS A 54 -26.52 -4.49 -19.61
C LYS A 54 -26.29 -4.71 -21.11
N GLN A 55 -25.15 -5.29 -21.50
CA GLN A 55 -24.87 -5.62 -22.90
C GLN A 55 -25.74 -6.80 -23.38
N GLU A 56 -25.93 -7.82 -22.54
CA GLU A 56 -26.79 -8.96 -22.87
C GLU A 56 -28.25 -8.54 -23.05
N LYS A 57 -28.77 -7.63 -22.22
CA LYS A 57 -30.14 -7.09 -22.37
C LYS A 57 -30.35 -6.20 -23.61
N LYS A 58 -29.27 -5.79 -24.28
CA LYS A 58 -29.32 -4.92 -25.47
C LYS A 58 -29.19 -5.70 -26.78
N LYS A 59 -28.91 -7.00 -26.71
CA LYS A 59 -28.86 -7.94 -27.82
C LYS A 59 -30.19 -8.68 -27.95
#